data_AF-A0A9E5RFB8-F1
#
_entry.id   AF-A0A9E5RFB8-F1
#
_cell.length_a   1.000
_cell.length_b   1.000
_cell.length_c   1.000
_cell.angle_alpha   90.00
_cell.angle_beta   90.00
_cell.angle_gamma   90.00
#
_symmetry.space_group_name_H-M   'P 1'
#
loop_
_entity.id
_entity.type
_entity.pdbx_description
1 polymer ?
#
loop_
_entity_poly.entity_id
_entity_poly.type
_entity_poly.pdbx_seq_one_letter_code
_entity_poly.pdbx_strand_id
1 'polypeptide(L)'
;MPTYVVRARDSKGNPRRQKILADTPAEARSTLREQGLFVQELTEDQGLNMNVDLSQLQTALTNVSIKDKAIFSRQFAVLINAGVAMVRGLGVLSDQCPNPKLKKALQQISADVQQGTNLSDSMRKHPMLDNLYVSMVQAGEVRGRCW
;
A
#
# COMPACT_ATOMS: atom_id res chain seq x y z
N MET A 1 -24.76 -7.10 -2.67
CA MET A 1 -25.69 -7.96 -1.90
C MET A 1 -24.86 -8.73 -0.88
N PRO A 2 -24.82 -8.28 0.38
CA PRO A 2 -24.12 -8.97 1.45
C PRO A 2 -24.82 -10.30 1.79
N THR A 3 -24.05 -11.29 2.24
CA THR A 3 -24.58 -12.58 2.71
C THR A 3 -24.46 -12.59 4.23
N TYR A 4 -25.54 -12.89 4.94
CA TYR A 4 -25.54 -12.99 6.39
C TYR A 4 -25.54 -14.48 6.78
N VAL A 5 -24.60 -14.90 7.64
CA VAL A 5 -24.65 -16.24 8.23
C VAL A 5 -25.42 -16.15 9.53
N VAL A 6 -26.55 -16.86 9.61
CA VAL A 6 -27.44 -16.74 10.76
C VAL A 6 -27.50 -18.04 11.52
N ARG A 7 -27.29 -17.94 12.84
CA ARG A 7 -27.58 -18.99 13.81
C ARG A 7 -28.98 -18.75 14.34
N ALA A 8 -29.91 -19.60 13.93
CA ALA A 8 -31.29 -19.52 14.36
C ALA A 8 -31.70 -20.80 15.10
N ARG A 9 -32.62 -20.70 16.08
CA ARG A 9 -33.24 -21.88 16.70
C ARG A 9 -34.63 -22.08 16.11
N ASP A 10 -34.94 -23.34 15.80
CA ASP A 10 -36.27 -23.78 15.44
C ASP A 10 -37.20 -23.78 16.68
N SER A 11 -38.52 -23.80 16.50
CA SER A 11 -39.54 -23.83 17.57
C SER A 11 -39.41 -25.05 18.52
N LYS A 12 -38.59 -26.05 18.14
CA LYS A 12 -38.26 -27.24 18.94
C LYS A 12 -36.91 -27.13 19.69
N GLY A 13 -36.29 -25.96 19.71
CA GLY A 13 -35.04 -25.70 20.46
C GLY A 13 -33.75 -26.14 19.77
N ASN A 14 -33.83 -26.76 18.59
CA ASN A 14 -32.66 -27.23 17.85
C ASN A 14 -31.98 -26.08 17.09
N PRO A 15 -30.65 -25.90 17.21
CA PRO A 15 -29.93 -24.87 16.50
C PRO A 15 -29.75 -25.24 15.02
N ARG A 16 -30.15 -24.34 14.11
CA ARG A 16 -29.88 -24.42 12.66
C ARG A 16 -29.06 -23.22 12.19
N ARG A 17 -28.05 -23.50 11.37
CA ARG A 17 -27.24 -22.48 10.68
C ARG A 17 -27.72 -22.37 9.24
N GLN A 18 -28.10 -21.18 8.81
CA GLN A 18 -28.47 -20.91 7.42
C GLN A 18 -27.81 -19.63 6.94
N LYS A 19 -27.35 -19.64 5.69
CA LYS A 19 -26.87 -18.45 5.01
C LYS A 19 -28.06 -17.83 4.28
N ILE A 20 -28.31 -16.54 4.52
CA ILE A 20 -29.36 -15.80 3.84
C ILE A 20 -28.76 -14.58 3.13
N LEU A 21 -29.23 -14.33 1.92
CA LEU A 21 -28.98 -13.09 1.19
C LEU A 21 -30.01 -12.07 1.66
N ALA A 22 -29.55 -10.95 2.18
CA ALA A 22 -30.39 -9.82 2.55
C ALA A 22 -29.57 -8.54 2.35
N ASP A 23 -30.19 -7.43 1.95
CA ASP A 23 -29.46 -6.18 1.74
C ASP A 23 -29.36 -5.35 3.02
N THR A 24 -30.15 -5.69 4.05
CA THR A 24 -30.08 -5.06 5.38
C THR A 24 -30.21 -6.07 6.52
N PRO A 25 -29.62 -5.81 7.70
CA PRO A 25 -29.77 -6.66 8.88
C PRO A 25 -31.22 -6.72 9.41
N ALA A 26 -32.04 -5.72 9.09
CA ALA A 26 -33.47 -5.70 9.42
C ALA A 26 -34.28 -6.65 8.52
N GLU A 27 -34.00 -6.64 7.22
CA GLU A 27 -34.59 -7.56 6.25
C GLU A 27 -34.19 -9.02 6.55
N ALA A 28 -32.91 -9.25 6.89
CA ALA A 28 -32.41 -10.57 7.31
C ALA A 28 -33.19 -11.16 8.50
N ARG A 29 -33.56 -10.32 9.46
CA ARG A 29 -34.36 -10.72 10.63
C ARG A 29 -35.82 -10.97 10.28
N SER A 30 -36.41 -10.21 9.36
CA SER A 30 -37.80 -10.39 8.92
C SER A 30 -37.97 -11.73 8.22
N THR A 31 -37.10 -12.05 7.25
CA THR A 31 -37.15 -13.30 6.48
C THR A 31 -36.98 -14.53 7.38
N LEU A 32 -36.13 -14.46 8.41
CA LEU A 32 -35.92 -15.57 9.35
C LEU A 32 -37.09 -15.74 10.32
N ARG A 33 -37.74 -14.64 10.69
CA ARG A 33 -38.92 -14.65 11.54
C ARG A 33 -40.14 -15.21 10.79
N GLU A 34 -40.28 -14.90 9.50
CA GLU A 34 -41.30 -15.50 8.61
C GLU A 34 -41.12 -17.01 8.45
N GLN A 35 -39.88 -17.51 8.49
CA GLN A 35 -39.56 -18.94 8.46
C GLN A 35 -39.73 -19.64 9.82
N GLY A 36 -40.24 -18.94 10.85
CA GLY A 36 -40.49 -19.51 12.17
C GLY A 36 -39.23 -19.79 13.00
N LEU A 37 -38.08 -19.22 12.62
CA LEU A 37 -36.82 -19.39 13.35
C LEU A 37 -36.50 -18.16 14.20
N PHE A 38 -36.15 -18.39 15.47
CA PHE A 38 -35.70 -17.34 16.38
C PHE A 38 -34.21 -17.07 16.18
N VAL A 39 -33.89 -15.87 15.71
CA VAL A 39 -32.51 -15.39 15.48
C VAL A 39 -31.82 -15.12 16.82
N GLN A 40 -30.76 -15.88 17.13
CA GLN A 40 -29.96 -15.65 18.35
C GLN A 40 -28.78 -14.74 18.09
N GLU A 41 -28.10 -14.93 16.94
CA GLU A 41 -26.97 -14.09 16.53
C GLU A 41 -27.05 -13.88 15.02
N LEU A 42 -27.04 -12.60 14.63
CA LEU A 42 -26.92 -12.18 13.24
C LEU A 42 -25.46 -11.74 13.04
N THR A 43 -24.63 -12.64 12.52
CA THR A 43 -23.26 -12.31 12.14
C THR A 43 -23.26 -12.01 10.65
N GLU A 44 -22.96 -10.76 10.30
CA GLU A 44 -22.63 -10.42 8.93
C GLU A 44 -21.46 -11.31 8.50
N ASP A 45 -21.62 -12.09 7.42
CA ASP A 45 -20.45 -12.64 6.74
C ASP A 45 -19.81 -11.41 6.11
N GLN A 46 -19.02 -10.70 6.91
CA GLN A 46 -17.95 -9.86 6.40
C GLN A 46 -16.95 -10.84 5.79
N GLY A 47 -17.38 -11.48 4.69
CA GLY A 47 -16.53 -12.22 3.79
C GLY A 47 -15.39 -11.26 3.53
N LEU A 48 -14.23 -11.63 4.08
CA LEU A 48 -13.04 -10.81 4.19
C LEU A 48 -12.94 -9.95 2.95
N ASN A 49 -13.44 -8.71 3.02
CA ASN A 49 -13.26 -7.73 1.97
C ASN A 49 -11.87 -7.16 2.18
N MET A 50 -10.93 -8.09 2.22
CA MET A 50 -9.53 -7.94 1.96
C MET A 50 -9.47 -7.53 0.49
N ASN A 51 -9.82 -6.26 0.24
CA ASN A 51 -9.28 -5.50 -0.87
C ASN A 51 -7.78 -5.34 -0.62
N VAL A 52 -7.06 -6.46 -0.51
CA VAL A 52 -5.61 -6.49 -0.51
C VAL A 52 -5.30 -6.20 -1.95
N ASP A 53 -5.00 -4.93 -2.17
CA ASP A 53 -4.54 -4.43 -3.44
C ASP A 53 -3.33 -5.30 -3.84
N LEU A 54 -3.55 -6.25 -4.75
CA LEU A 54 -2.56 -7.27 -5.14
C LEU A 54 -1.24 -6.61 -5.56
N SER A 55 -1.36 -5.38 -6.08
CA SER A 55 -0.27 -4.48 -6.43
C SER A 55 0.60 -4.06 -5.23
N GLN A 56 0.01 -3.80 -4.06
CA GLN A 56 0.73 -3.45 -2.83
C GLN A 56 1.47 -4.66 -2.27
N LEU A 57 0.85 -5.84 -2.34
CA LEU A 57 1.45 -7.08 -1.86
C LEU A 57 2.65 -7.49 -2.74
N GLN A 58 2.54 -7.33 -4.06
CA GLN A 58 3.65 -7.55 -4.98
C GLN A 58 4.79 -6.53 -4.78
N THR A 59 4.46 -5.26 -4.50
CA THR A 59 5.47 -4.24 -4.19
C THR A 59 6.25 -4.59 -2.92
N ALA A 60 5.57 -5.10 -1.88
CA ALA A 60 6.19 -5.47 -0.62
C ALA A 60 7.22 -6.61 -0.78
N LEU A 61 6.87 -7.62 -1.61
CA LEU A 61 7.69 -8.80 -1.88
C LEU A 61 8.85 -8.55 -2.86
N THR A 62 8.80 -7.47 -3.64
CA THR A 62 9.87 -7.16 -4.60
C THR A 62 11.11 -6.70 -3.85
N ASN A 63 12.29 -7.22 -4.23
CA ASN A 63 13.56 -6.78 -3.66
C ASN A 63 14.21 -5.71 -4.56
N VAL A 64 14.97 -4.78 -3.96
CA VAL A 64 15.72 -3.76 -4.71
C VAL A 64 17.18 -4.19 -4.79
N SER A 65 17.66 -4.41 -6.01
CA SER A 65 19.05 -4.84 -6.23
C SER A 65 20.03 -3.68 -6.10
N ILE A 66 21.30 -3.99 -5.78
CA ILE A 66 22.41 -3.03 -5.82
C ILE A 66 22.54 -2.43 -7.22
N LYS A 67 22.28 -3.23 -8.27
CA LYS A 67 22.30 -2.76 -9.67
C LYS A 67 21.26 -1.67 -9.92
N ASP A 68 20.05 -1.80 -9.36
CA ASP A 68 18.98 -0.83 -9.51
C ASP A 68 19.38 0.51 -8.87
N LYS A 69 19.93 0.45 -7.65
CA LYS A 69 20.46 1.63 -6.94
C LYS A 69 21.57 2.32 -7.74
N ALA A 70 22.50 1.55 -8.32
CA ALA A 70 23.62 2.08 -9.09
C ALA A 70 23.19 2.77 -10.40
N ILE A 71 22.23 2.17 -11.12
CA ILE A 71 21.68 2.75 -12.35
C ILE A 71 20.95 4.05 -12.03
N PHE A 72 20.10 4.05 -11.00
CA PHE A 72 19.42 5.25 -10.52
C PHE A 72 20.41 6.36 -10.18
N SER A 73 21.42 6.09 -9.34
CA SER A 73 22.42 7.10 -8.95
C SER A 73 23.12 7.71 -10.16
N ARG A 74 23.51 6.88 -11.14
CA ARG A 74 24.21 7.34 -12.34
C ARG A 74 23.32 8.24 -13.19
N GLN A 75 22.08 7.81 -13.44
CA GLN A 75 21.14 8.60 -14.23
C GLN A 75 20.77 9.91 -13.52
N PHE A 76 20.63 9.86 -12.20
CA PHE A 76 20.37 11.04 -11.38
C PHE A 76 21.52 12.04 -11.45
N ALA A 77 22.77 11.58 -11.28
CA ALA A 77 23.95 12.43 -11.42
C ALA A 77 24.01 13.12 -12.80
N VAL A 78 23.70 12.39 -13.89
CA VAL A 78 23.64 12.96 -15.24
C VAL A 78 22.61 14.09 -15.33
N LEU A 79 21.42 13.90 -14.75
CA LEU A 79 20.36 14.92 -14.78
C LEU A 79 20.75 16.15 -13.96
N ILE A 80 21.32 15.98 -12.77
CA ILE A 80 21.74 17.12 -11.95
C ILE A 80 22.89 17.87 -12.60
N ASN A 81 23.88 17.17 -13.19
CA ASN A 81 24.97 17.78 -13.93
C ASN A 81 24.50 18.52 -15.19
N ALA A 82 23.40 18.08 -15.80
CA ALA A 82 22.74 18.79 -16.90
C ALA A 82 21.92 20.02 -16.43
N GLY A 83 21.91 20.33 -15.14
CA GLY A 83 21.17 21.46 -14.57
C GLY A 83 19.67 21.20 -14.40
N VAL A 84 19.22 19.94 -14.49
CA VAL A 84 17.82 19.59 -14.23
C VAL A 84 17.53 19.72 -12.75
N ALA A 85 16.44 20.41 -12.41
CA ALA A 85 15.98 20.54 -11.04
C ALA A 85 15.79 19.17 -10.37
N MET A 86 16.24 19.04 -9.12
CA MET A 86 16.27 17.77 -8.38
C MET A 86 14.91 17.05 -8.36
N VAL A 87 13.83 17.77 -8.02
CA VAL A 87 12.46 17.25 -7.98
C VAL A 87 12.02 16.71 -9.35
N ARG A 88 12.37 17.42 -10.43
CA ARG A 88 12.07 16.98 -11.80
C ARG A 88 12.86 15.73 -12.17
N GLY A 89 14.14 15.67 -11.78
CA GLY A 89 14.99 14.50 -11.99
C GLY A 89 14.43 13.26 -11.27
N LEU A 90 14.03 13.40 -10.01
CA LEU A 90 13.39 12.32 -9.24
C LEU A 90 12.10 11.83 -9.91
N GLY A 91 11.25 12.75 -10.39
CA GLY A 91 10.03 12.41 -11.13
C GLY A 91 10.32 11.58 -12.37
N VAL A 92 11.20 12.06 -13.25
CA VAL A 92 11.57 11.36 -14.50
C VAL A 92 12.14 9.96 -14.22
N LEU A 93 13.03 9.85 -13.23
CA LEU A 93 13.64 8.56 -12.90
C LEU A 93 12.66 7.61 -12.21
N SER A 94 11.70 8.12 -11.45
CA SER A 94 10.64 7.30 -10.88
C SER A 94 9.78 6.64 -11.96
N ASP A 95 9.50 7.35 -13.05
CA ASP A 95 8.72 6.82 -14.17
C ASP A 95 9.50 5.80 -15.00
N GLN A 96 10.80 6.01 -15.16
CA GLN A 96 11.70 5.10 -15.88
C GLN A 96 12.15 3.89 -15.04
N CYS A 97 11.84 3.86 -13.75
CA CYS A 97 12.30 2.80 -12.86
C CYS A 97 11.53 1.49 -13.10
N PRO A 98 12.19 0.39 -13.49
CA PRO A 98 11.51 -0.89 -13.73
C PRO A 98 11.06 -1.57 -12.44
N ASN A 99 11.73 -1.27 -11.32
CA ASN A 99 11.44 -1.89 -10.04
C ASN A 99 10.30 -1.16 -9.32
N PRO A 100 9.12 -1.78 -9.12
CA PRO A 100 7.95 -1.10 -8.56
C PRO A 100 8.17 -0.61 -7.12
N LYS A 101 9.01 -1.30 -6.33
CA LYS A 101 9.33 -0.88 -4.96
C LYS A 101 10.21 0.35 -4.94
N LEU A 102 11.22 0.40 -5.81
CA LEU A 102 12.07 1.57 -5.96
C LEU A 102 11.28 2.75 -6.55
N LYS A 103 10.41 2.50 -7.54
CA LYS A 103 9.50 3.50 -8.11
C LYS A 103 8.66 4.20 -7.04
N LYS A 104 7.92 3.44 -6.22
CA LYS A 104 7.10 4.01 -5.14
C LYS A 104 7.93 4.82 -4.15
N ALA A 105 9.12 4.35 -3.81
CA ALA A 105 10.01 5.09 -2.93
C ALA A 105 10.49 6.41 -3.54
N LEU A 106 10.89 6.41 -4.81
CA LEU A 106 11.31 7.62 -5.51
C LEU A 106 10.17 8.64 -5.63
N GLN A 107 8.93 8.17 -5.83
CA GLN A 107 7.75 9.04 -5.83
C GLN A 107 7.53 9.68 -4.45
N GLN A 108 7.65 8.91 -3.37
CA GLN A 108 7.53 9.45 -2.02
C GLN A 108 8.67 10.43 -1.70
N ILE A 109 9.92 10.09 -2.04
CA ILE A 109 11.07 10.98 -1.86
C ILE A 109 10.87 12.28 -2.65
N SER A 110 10.39 12.20 -3.89
CA SER A 110 10.10 13.38 -4.71
C SER A 110 9.05 14.29 -4.05
N ALA A 111 7.98 13.70 -3.51
CA ALA A 111 6.95 14.45 -2.79
C ALA A 111 7.49 15.11 -1.51
N ASP A 112 8.30 14.39 -0.72
CA ASP A 112 8.90 14.92 0.50
C ASP A 112 9.87 16.08 0.21
N VAL A 113 10.68 15.96 -0.84
CA VAL A 113 11.60 17.03 -1.28
C VAL A 113 10.83 18.22 -1.85
N GLN A 114 9.73 17.99 -2.56
CA GLN A 114 8.85 19.05 -3.03
C GLN A 114 8.20 19.83 -1.86
N GLN A 115 7.97 19.16 -0.72
CA GLN A 115 7.50 19.78 0.53
C GLN A 115 8.62 20.49 1.31
N GLY A 116 9.87 20.44 0.84
CA GLY A 116 11.02 21.10 1.46
C GLY A 116 11.83 20.22 2.41
N THR A 117 11.56 18.91 2.46
CA THR A 117 12.42 17.97 3.21
C THR A 117 13.74 17.77 2.47
N ASN A 118 14.84 17.63 3.21
CA ASN A 118 16.13 17.25 2.61
C ASN A 118 16.04 15.91 1.88
N LEU A 119 16.80 15.78 0.79
CA LEU A 119 16.83 14.56 -0.03
C LEU A 119 17.31 13.37 0.81
N SER A 120 18.40 13.58 1.55
CA SER A 120 18.99 12.57 2.43
C SER A 120 18.01 12.10 3.51
N ASP A 121 17.30 13.00 4.17
CA ASP A 121 16.33 12.64 5.21
C ASP A 121 15.13 11.87 4.65
N SER A 122 14.65 12.26 3.46
CA SER A 122 13.60 11.54 2.76
C SER A 122 14.05 10.11 2.40
N MET A 123 15.30 9.95 1.95
CA MET A 123 15.89 8.64 1.66
C MET A 123 16.05 7.75 2.90
N ARG A 124 16.27 8.30 4.10
CA ARG A 124 16.38 7.50 5.35
C ARG A 124 15.10 6.76 5.71
N LYS A 125 13.94 7.24 5.29
CA LYS A 125 12.64 6.60 5.55
C LYS A 125 12.48 5.25 4.83
N HIS A 126 13.40 4.93 3.93
CA HIS A 126 13.29 3.81 3.02
C HIS A 126 14.37 2.74 3.29
N PRO A 127 14.01 1.56 3.83
CA PRO A 127 14.98 0.58 4.35
C PRO A 127 15.86 -0.09 3.28
N MET A 128 15.50 0.00 2.00
CA MET A 128 16.35 -0.53 0.91
C MET A 128 17.51 0.40 0.53
N LEU A 129 17.51 1.64 1.02
CA LEU A 129 18.61 2.59 0.88
C LEU A 129 19.45 2.52 2.16
N ASP A 130 20.59 1.83 2.06
CA ASP A 130 21.44 1.56 3.22
C ASP A 130 22.00 2.88 3.79
N ASN A 131 22.26 2.94 5.10
CA ASN A 131 22.75 4.16 5.76
C ASN A 131 24.00 4.76 5.10
N LEU A 132 24.91 3.91 4.60
CA LEU A 132 26.10 4.35 3.86
C LEU A 132 25.72 5.12 2.60
N TYR A 133 24.74 4.63 1.84
CA TYR A 133 24.23 5.27 0.64
C TYR A 133 23.63 6.64 0.96
N VAL A 134 22.83 6.72 2.01
CA VAL A 134 22.19 7.98 2.42
C VAL A 134 23.21 9.01 2.90
N SER A 135 24.22 8.59 3.67
CA SER A 135 25.31 9.48 4.10
C SER A 135 26.12 10.04 2.93
N MET A 136 26.34 9.24 1.88
CA MET A 136 26.97 9.70 0.65
C MET A 136 26.13 10.76 -0.08
N VAL A 137 24.81 10.58 -0.13
CA VAL A 137 23.88 11.57 -0.71
C VAL A 137 23.88 12.86 0.10
N GLN A 138 23.82 12.76 1.44
CA GLN A 138 23.87 13.92 2.33
C GLN A 138 25.15 14.75 2.12
N ALA A 139 26.30 14.09 2.01
CA ALA A 139 27.57 14.78 1.73
C ALA A 139 27.57 15.52 0.39
N GLY A 140 26.89 14.98 -0.63
CA GLY A 140 26.70 15.63 -1.93
C GLY A 140 25.71 16.79 -1.89
N GLU A 141 24.62 16.64 -1.14
CA GLU A 141 23.58 17.66 -0.94
C GLU A 141 24.15 18.91 -0.26
N VAL A 142 24.93 18.74 0.81
CA VAL A 142 25.56 19.85 1.57
C VAL A 142 26.60 20.59 0.74
N ARG A 143 27.32 19.91 -0.16
CA ARG A 143 28.38 20.53 -0.97
C ARG A 143 27.87 21.41 -2.12
N GLY A 144 26.55 21.45 -2.37
CA GLY A 144 25.97 22.21 -3.48
C GLY A 144 26.41 21.73 -4.88
N ARG A 145 27.07 20.57 -4.93
CA ARG A 145 27.47 19.84 -6.13
C ARG A 145 27.04 18.40 -5.94
N CYS A 146 25.92 18.04 -6.57
CA CYS A 146 25.58 16.63 -6.71
C CYS A 146 26.53 16.03 -7.76
N TRP A 147 27.40 15.11 -7.30
CA TRP A 147 28.11 14.06 -8.05
C TRP A 147 28.63 14.39 -9.45
#